data_AF-A0A1E3WBW6-F1
#
_entry.id   AF-A0A1E3WBW6-F1
#
_cell.length_a   1.000
_cell.length_b   1.000
_cell.length_c   1.000
_cell.angle_alpha   90.00
_cell.angle_beta   90.00
_cell.angle_gamma   90.00
#
_symmetry.space_group_name_H-M   'P 1'
#
loop_
_entity.id
_entity.type
_entity.pdbx_description
1 polymer ?
#
loop_
_entity_poly.entity_id
_entity_poly.type
_entity_poly.pdbx_seq_one_letter_code
_entity_poly.pdbx_strand_id
1 'polypeptide(L)'
;MRFFAYSWGEAAKLPADTQWGVYEAMAAWGFPLNPLAKLTSSVDEMLDTYREIEEGRAGLDYDIDGIVYKLDRLDLQERLGFVSRSPRWAIAHKFPAEKATTILRDIEIQVGRTGALTPVAKLEPVTVGGVVVQNATLHNEDEIERKDVRIGDTVIVQRAGDVIPQILGAVQDKRPKGAKRFKFPDVCPVCGSHAVREVDEKTGKRDAVRRCTGGLICPAQRVERLKHFVSRNAFDIEGLGEKRIQELYEDGTIESPPQIFTLAEKDKAAEGKLAEREGWGALSAQKLFAAIERAAASSSTASSTRSAFAMWARSPRGCSRVITARRRLS
;
A
#
# COMPACT_ATOMS: atom_id res chain seq x y z
N MET A 1 -20.13 -15.34 -3.17
CA MET A 1 -19.89 -13.89 -3.06
C MET A 1 -21.24 -13.22 -2.80
N ARG A 2 -21.37 -12.45 -1.71
CA ARG A 2 -22.59 -11.68 -1.36
C ARG A 2 -22.30 -10.18 -1.56
N PHE A 3 -23.34 -9.35 -1.61
CA PHE A 3 -23.25 -7.92 -1.90
C PHE A 3 -24.25 -7.14 -1.05
N PHE A 4 -23.93 -5.88 -0.72
CA PHE A 4 -24.85 -4.90 -0.14
C PHE A 4 -24.82 -3.61 -0.95
N ALA A 5 -25.99 -3.13 -1.38
CA ALA A 5 -26.11 -1.81 -1.98
C ALA A 5 -25.99 -0.70 -0.92
N TYR A 6 -25.28 0.38 -1.26
CA TYR A 6 -25.02 1.50 -0.34
C TYR A 6 -25.02 2.88 -0.99
N SER A 7 -25.07 2.97 -2.32
CA SER A 7 -25.03 4.22 -3.09
C SER A 7 -25.50 3.98 -4.52
N TRP A 8 -25.73 5.07 -5.25
CA TRP A 8 -25.93 5.10 -6.70
C TRP A 8 -24.79 5.85 -7.38
N GLY A 9 -24.70 5.70 -8.70
CA GLY A 9 -23.82 6.46 -9.57
C GLY A 9 -24.63 7.44 -10.42
N GLU A 10 -24.62 7.24 -11.74
CA GLU A 10 -25.44 8.02 -12.66
C GLU A 10 -26.92 7.60 -12.57
N ALA A 11 -27.82 8.58 -12.49
CA ALA A 11 -29.26 8.37 -12.48
C ALA A 11 -29.95 9.56 -13.17
N ALA A 12 -30.92 9.28 -14.03
CA ALA A 12 -31.70 10.33 -14.70
C ALA A 12 -32.57 11.12 -13.72
N LYS A 13 -33.12 10.44 -12.72
CA LYS A 13 -33.86 11.02 -11.60
C LYS A 13 -33.75 10.10 -10.40
N LEU A 14 -33.56 10.66 -9.22
CA LEU A 14 -33.56 9.88 -7.98
C LEU A 14 -34.99 9.65 -7.49
N PRO A 15 -35.27 8.46 -6.90
CA PRO A 15 -36.60 8.10 -6.43
C PRO A 15 -37.02 8.86 -5.16
N ALA A 16 -36.09 9.53 -4.48
CA ALA A 16 -36.33 10.31 -3.28
C ALA A 16 -35.30 11.44 -3.14
N ASP A 17 -35.61 12.42 -2.28
CA ASP A 17 -34.76 13.56 -1.97
C ASP A 17 -33.86 13.33 -0.73
N THR A 18 -33.91 12.12 -0.16
CA THR A 18 -33.09 11.67 0.98
C THR A 18 -32.32 10.38 0.66
N GLN A 19 -31.17 10.21 1.29
CA GLN A 19 -30.33 9.02 1.21
C GLN A 19 -31.11 7.78 1.66
N TRP A 20 -31.85 7.88 2.78
CA TRP A 20 -32.68 6.81 3.30
C TRP A 20 -33.83 6.46 2.36
N GLY A 21 -34.51 7.45 1.77
CA GLY A 21 -35.57 7.19 0.80
C GLY A 21 -35.06 6.49 -0.47
N VAL A 22 -33.85 6.83 -0.93
CA VAL A 22 -33.20 6.08 -2.01
C VAL A 22 -32.81 4.67 -1.55
N TYR A 23 -32.39 4.49 -0.30
CA TYR A 23 -32.10 3.19 0.31
C TYR A 23 -33.35 2.29 0.31
N GLU A 24 -34.49 2.81 0.73
CA GLU A 24 -35.78 2.11 0.71
C GLU A 24 -36.22 1.73 -0.71
N ALA A 25 -36.04 2.63 -1.68
CA ALA A 25 -36.31 2.33 -3.08
C ALA A 25 -35.42 1.20 -3.62
N MET A 26 -34.13 1.18 -3.27
CA MET A 26 -33.23 0.08 -3.61
C MET A 26 -33.70 -1.25 -3.01
N ALA A 27 -34.18 -1.24 -1.77
CA ALA A 27 -34.77 -2.42 -1.13
C ALA A 27 -35.98 -2.92 -1.94
N ALA A 28 -36.89 -2.01 -2.31
CA ALA A 28 -38.09 -2.31 -3.08
C ALA A 28 -37.78 -2.86 -4.48
N TRP A 29 -36.65 -2.48 -5.08
CA TRP A 29 -36.16 -3.04 -6.34
C TRP A 29 -35.46 -4.41 -6.19
N GLY A 30 -35.33 -4.92 -4.97
CA GLY A 30 -34.75 -6.24 -4.69
C GLY A 30 -33.24 -6.22 -4.47
N PHE A 31 -32.61 -5.05 -4.28
CA PHE A 31 -31.20 -5.01 -3.90
C PHE A 31 -31.02 -5.44 -2.44
N PRO A 32 -30.03 -6.30 -2.13
CA PRO A 32 -29.69 -6.63 -0.76
C PRO A 32 -29.09 -5.40 -0.06
N LEU A 33 -29.62 -5.05 1.11
CA LEU A 33 -29.15 -3.93 1.93
C LEU A 33 -28.51 -4.45 3.21
N ASN A 34 -27.64 -3.65 3.84
CA ASN A 34 -27.04 -4.05 5.10
C ASN A 34 -28.11 -3.96 6.21
N PRO A 35 -28.42 -5.05 6.92
CA PRO A 35 -29.45 -5.05 7.97
C PRO A 35 -29.11 -4.15 9.17
N LEU A 36 -27.85 -3.74 9.31
CA LEU A 36 -27.37 -2.83 10.35
C LEU A 36 -27.51 -1.35 9.96
N ALA A 37 -27.95 -1.04 8.74
CA ALA A 37 -28.18 0.34 8.32
C ALA A 37 -29.34 0.95 9.11
N LYS A 38 -29.14 2.16 9.63
CA LYS A 38 -30.11 2.83 10.50
C LYS A 38 -30.16 4.33 10.21
N LEU A 39 -31.37 4.88 10.07
CA LEU A 39 -31.59 6.31 10.09
C LEU A 39 -31.52 6.81 11.54
N THR A 40 -30.74 7.85 11.78
CA THR A 40 -30.52 8.44 13.10
C THR A 40 -30.79 9.94 13.05
N SER A 41 -31.34 10.48 14.13
CA SER A 41 -31.78 11.89 14.21
C SER A 41 -30.89 12.76 15.11
N SER A 42 -29.92 12.16 15.79
CA SER A 42 -29.01 12.86 16.71
C SER A 42 -27.60 12.25 16.70
N VAL A 43 -26.62 13.01 17.17
CA VAL A 43 -25.24 12.53 17.32
C VAL A 43 -25.16 11.39 18.33
N ASP A 44 -25.95 11.45 19.41
CA ASP A 44 -25.97 10.40 20.44
C ASP A 44 -26.47 9.08 19.85
N GLU A 45 -27.55 9.09 19.06
CA GLU A 45 -28.02 7.90 18.35
C GLU A 45 -26.97 7.32 17.37
N MET A 46 -26.21 8.20 16.69
CA MET A 46 -25.11 7.78 15.80
C MET A 46 -23.98 7.09 16.57
N LEU A 47 -23.66 7.57 17.78
CA LEU A 47 -22.63 7.01 18.64
C LEU A 47 -23.08 5.72 19.33
N ASP A 48 -24.35 5.64 19.73
CA ASP A 48 -24.91 4.42 20.32
C ASP A 48 -24.97 3.29 19.28
N THR A 49 -25.41 3.59 18.06
CA THR A 49 -25.36 2.65 16.93
C THR A 49 -23.93 2.17 16.66
N TYR A 50 -22.95 3.07 16.81
CA TYR A 50 -21.54 2.70 16.69
C TYR A 50 -21.08 1.72 17.76
N ARG A 51 -21.41 1.95 19.02
CA ARG A 51 -21.04 1.05 20.13
C ARG A 51 -21.71 -0.31 19.99
N GLU A 52 -23.00 -0.32 19.62
CA GLU A 52 -23.77 -1.55 19.39
C GLU A 52 -23.13 -2.42 18.31
N ILE A 53 -22.77 -1.83 17.16
CA ILE A 53 -22.14 -2.57 16.07
C ILE A 53 -20.69 -2.97 16.43
N GLU A 54 -19.96 -2.13 17.17
CA GLU A 54 -18.62 -2.46 17.68
C GLU A 54 -18.64 -3.70 18.58
N GLU A 55 -19.57 -3.76 19.53
CA GLU A 55 -19.76 -4.88 20.45
C GLU A 55 -20.20 -6.16 19.72
N GLY A 56 -21.12 -6.04 18.76
CA GLY A 56 -21.63 -7.14 17.95
C GLY A 56 -20.70 -7.60 16.82
N ARG A 57 -19.61 -6.87 16.55
CA ARG A 57 -18.75 -7.05 15.36
C ARG A 57 -18.24 -8.47 15.18
N ALA A 58 -17.85 -9.14 16.27
CA ALA A 58 -17.31 -10.50 16.23
C ALA A 58 -18.35 -11.58 15.84
N GLY A 59 -19.65 -11.26 15.92
CA GLY A 59 -20.74 -12.16 15.58
C GLY A 59 -21.23 -12.08 14.13
N LEU A 60 -20.68 -11.17 13.32
CA LEU A 60 -21.10 -10.97 11.94
C LEU A 60 -20.52 -12.05 11.01
N ASP A 61 -21.27 -12.42 9.97
CA ASP A 61 -20.82 -13.35 8.93
C ASP A 61 -19.94 -12.69 7.86
N TYR A 62 -19.53 -11.44 8.10
CA TYR A 62 -18.65 -10.64 7.25
C TYR A 62 -17.82 -9.66 8.10
N ASP A 63 -16.66 -9.28 7.57
CA ASP A 63 -15.79 -8.29 8.20
C ASP A 63 -16.26 -6.86 7.93
N ILE A 64 -16.16 -6.01 8.96
CA ILE A 64 -16.36 -4.55 8.87
C ILE A 64 -15.21 -3.84 9.60
N ASP A 65 -14.84 -2.66 9.12
CA ASP A 65 -13.76 -1.83 9.68
C ASP A 65 -14.24 -0.51 10.31
N GLY A 66 -15.55 -0.28 10.33
CA GLY A 66 -16.19 0.90 10.91
C GLY A 66 -17.62 1.10 10.41
N ILE A 67 -18.12 2.33 10.61
CA ILE A 67 -19.42 2.79 10.12
C ILE A 67 -19.22 4.03 9.25
N VAL A 68 -20.07 4.22 8.26
CA VAL A 68 -20.10 5.45 7.46
C VAL A 68 -21.32 6.27 7.83
N TYR A 69 -21.10 7.45 8.39
CA TYR A 69 -22.16 8.45 8.57
C TYR A 69 -22.33 9.22 7.28
N LYS A 70 -23.57 9.38 6.82
CA LYS A 70 -23.93 10.16 5.63
C LYS A 70 -25.02 11.14 6.02
N LEU A 71 -24.90 12.37 5.54
CA LEU A 71 -25.97 13.35 5.67
C LEU A 71 -27.16 12.90 4.84
N ASP A 72 -28.35 12.80 5.43
CA ASP A 72 -29.49 12.16 4.79
C ASP A 72 -30.07 12.99 3.62
N ARG A 73 -30.19 14.30 3.78
CA ARG A 73 -30.70 15.19 2.72
C ARG A 73 -29.77 15.32 1.52
N LEU A 74 -30.26 15.01 0.32
CA LEU A 74 -29.43 14.98 -0.90
C LEU A 74 -29.05 16.37 -1.42
N ASP A 75 -29.92 17.36 -1.26
CA ASP A 75 -29.63 18.74 -1.66
C ASP A 75 -28.48 19.36 -0.83
N LEU A 76 -28.37 18.94 0.44
CA LEU A 76 -27.24 19.30 1.31
C LEU A 76 -25.97 18.53 0.93
N GLN A 77 -26.07 17.27 0.50
CA GLN A 77 -24.92 16.55 -0.06
C GLN A 77 -24.37 17.24 -1.31
N GLU A 78 -25.25 17.64 -2.24
CA GLU A 78 -24.88 18.37 -3.47
C GLU A 78 -24.19 19.69 -3.15
N ARG A 79 -24.78 20.48 -2.25
CA ARG A 79 -24.20 21.76 -1.79
C ARG A 79 -22.84 21.59 -1.12
N LEU A 80 -22.64 20.53 -0.35
CA LEU A 80 -21.36 20.25 0.31
C LEU A 80 -20.29 19.79 -0.68
N GLY A 81 -20.67 18.97 -1.68
CA GLY A 81 -19.79 18.51 -2.74
C GLY A 81 -18.63 17.62 -2.26
N PHE A 82 -17.52 17.66 -3.01
CA PHE A 82 -16.35 16.79 -2.83
C PHE A 82 -15.05 17.59 -2.68
N VAL A 83 -14.07 17.03 -1.96
CA VAL A 83 -12.68 17.47 -1.96
C VAL A 83 -11.86 16.40 -2.68
N SER A 84 -11.15 16.73 -3.76
CA SER A 84 -10.25 15.87 -4.55
C SER A 84 -10.72 14.42 -4.82
N ARG A 85 -10.79 13.56 -3.80
CA ARG A 85 -11.19 12.14 -3.86
C ARG A 85 -12.25 11.72 -2.82
N SER A 86 -12.80 12.63 -2.03
CA SER A 86 -13.70 12.27 -0.91
C SER A 86 -14.90 13.24 -0.77
N PRO A 87 -16.11 12.76 -0.46
CA PRO A 87 -17.26 13.61 -0.21
C PRO A 87 -17.10 14.42 1.08
N ARG A 88 -17.70 15.62 1.15
CA ARG A 88 -17.73 16.45 2.37
C ARG A 88 -18.90 16.13 3.29
N TRP A 89 -19.87 15.36 2.80
CA TRP A 89 -21.13 15.04 3.47
C TRP A 89 -21.16 13.62 4.06
N ALA A 90 -20.05 12.89 4.00
CA ALA A 90 -19.91 11.57 4.61
C ALA A 90 -18.55 11.40 5.28
N ILE A 91 -18.53 10.61 6.36
CA ILE A 91 -17.31 10.27 7.09
C ILE A 91 -17.34 8.80 7.51
N ALA A 92 -16.21 8.11 7.35
CA ALA A 92 -16.01 6.77 7.88
C ALA A 92 -15.44 6.87 9.31
N HIS A 93 -16.24 6.46 10.30
CA HIS A 93 -15.82 6.31 11.68
C HIS A 93 -15.34 4.87 11.90
N LYS A 94 -14.01 4.71 11.86
CA LYS A 94 -13.37 3.39 11.95
C LYS A 94 -13.35 2.88 13.38
N PHE A 95 -13.55 1.57 13.54
CA PHE A 95 -13.34 0.91 14.83
C PHE A 95 -11.88 1.05 15.27
N PRO A 96 -11.61 1.00 16.59
CA PRO A 96 -10.26 0.91 17.09
C PRO A 96 -9.59 -0.30 16.45
N ALA A 97 -8.43 -0.04 15.85
CA ALA A 97 -7.65 -1.08 15.22
C ALA A 97 -7.30 -2.16 16.24
N GLU A 98 -7.53 -3.41 15.86
CA GLU A 98 -7.33 -4.56 16.73
C GLU A 98 -5.87 -4.67 17.13
N LYS A 99 -5.66 -5.03 18.39
CA LYS A 99 -4.34 -5.16 18.99
C LYS A 99 -4.16 -6.57 19.51
N ALA A 100 -2.96 -7.11 19.33
CA ALA A 100 -2.52 -8.31 20.03
C ALA A 100 -1.10 -8.12 20.53
N THR A 101 -0.70 -8.94 21.51
CA THR A 101 0.69 -9.02 21.95
C THR A 101 1.35 -10.27 21.38
N THR A 102 2.58 -10.15 20.91
CA THR A 102 3.38 -11.29 20.45
C THR A 102 4.87 -11.07 20.74
N ILE A 103 5.71 -12.06 20.45
CA ILE A 103 7.16 -11.98 20.67
C ILE A 103 7.83 -11.41 19.41
N LEU A 104 8.68 -10.39 19.59
CA LEU A 104 9.58 -9.89 18.55
C LEU A 104 10.77 -10.84 18.41
N ARG A 105 10.77 -11.67 17.36
CA ARG A 105 11.80 -12.68 17.09
C ARG A 105 13.07 -12.08 16.50
N ASP A 106 12.92 -11.14 15.58
CA ASP A 106 14.04 -10.47 14.91
C ASP A 106 13.61 -9.13 14.31
N ILE A 107 14.58 -8.31 13.89
CA ILE A 107 14.35 -7.12 13.08
C ILE A 107 15.22 -7.22 11.82
N GLU A 108 14.58 -7.44 10.68
CA GLU A 108 15.25 -7.44 9.38
C GLU A 108 15.24 -6.04 8.75
N ILE A 109 16.30 -5.71 8.01
CA ILE A 109 16.41 -4.43 7.31
C ILE A 109 16.20 -4.66 5.82
N GLN A 110 15.08 -4.16 5.30
CA GLN A 110 14.78 -4.18 3.87
C GLN A 110 15.34 -2.94 3.19
N VAL A 111 15.95 -3.10 2.02
CA VAL A 111 16.51 -2.00 1.23
C VAL A 111 15.57 -1.69 0.07
N GLY A 112 14.86 -0.57 0.16
CA GLY A 112 13.91 -0.14 -0.87
C GLY A 112 14.60 0.45 -2.11
N ARG A 113 13.79 0.73 -3.14
CA ARG A 113 14.20 1.31 -4.44
C ARG A 113 15.17 2.49 -4.36
N THR A 114 14.93 3.42 -3.42
CA THR A 114 15.73 4.64 -3.26
C THR A 114 16.90 4.46 -2.29
N GLY A 115 17.19 3.22 -1.92
CA GLY A 115 18.18 2.87 -0.90
C GLY A 115 17.68 3.01 0.53
N ALA A 116 16.41 3.38 0.78
CA ALA A 116 15.83 3.43 2.12
C ALA A 116 15.97 2.10 2.87
N LEU A 117 16.61 2.13 4.04
CA LEU A 117 16.68 0.99 4.95
C LEU A 117 15.43 1.03 5.83
N THR A 118 14.49 0.13 5.58
CA THR A 118 13.23 0.02 6.31
C THR A 118 13.30 -1.18 7.27
N PRO A 119 13.16 -0.95 8.58
CA PRO A 119 13.14 -2.04 9.54
C PRO A 119 11.77 -2.75 9.57
N VAL A 120 11.81 -4.07 9.50
CA VAL A 120 10.66 -4.97 9.55
C VAL A 120 10.81 -5.91 10.73
N ALA A 121 9.87 -5.85 11.66
CA ALA A 121 9.78 -6.75 12.79
C ALA A 121 9.35 -8.14 12.32
N LYS A 122 10.12 -9.17 12.70
CA LYS A 122 9.72 -10.58 12.61
C LYS A 122 9.08 -11.01 13.91
N LEU A 123 7.87 -11.51 13.81
CA LEU A 123 7.03 -11.78 14.95
C LEU A 123 6.76 -13.28 15.06
N GLU A 124 6.62 -13.74 16.30
CA GLU A 124 5.93 -15.00 16.54
C GLU A 124 4.51 -14.91 15.96
N PRO A 125 4.04 -15.92 15.19
CA PRO A 125 2.73 -15.86 14.54
C PRO A 125 1.62 -15.51 15.54
N VAL A 126 0.87 -14.45 15.23
CA VAL A 126 -0.25 -13.99 16.09
C VAL A 126 -1.43 -13.58 15.22
N THR A 127 -2.64 -13.92 15.64
CA THR A 127 -3.86 -13.50 14.95
C THR A 127 -4.28 -12.10 15.38
N VAL A 128 -4.46 -11.18 14.43
CA VAL A 128 -4.95 -9.80 14.64
C VAL A 128 -5.98 -9.47 13.57
N GLY A 129 -7.24 -9.24 13.92
CA GLY A 129 -8.31 -9.02 12.93
C GLY A 129 -8.49 -10.22 12.02
N GLY A 130 -8.57 -11.43 12.59
CA GLY A 130 -8.79 -12.67 11.85
C GLY A 130 -7.64 -13.15 10.96
N VAL A 131 -6.54 -12.40 10.83
CA VAL A 131 -5.38 -12.76 10.00
C VAL A 131 -4.15 -13.02 10.83
N VAL A 132 -3.37 -14.03 10.44
CA VAL A 132 -2.08 -14.34 11.05
C VAL A 132 -1.03 -13.32 10.60
N VAL A 133 -0.47 -12.60 11.56
CA VAL A 133 0.58 -11.60 11.37
C VAL A 133 1.92 -12.18 11.84
N GLN A 134 2.92 -12.17 10.95
CA GLN A 134 4.31 -12.55 11.25
C GLN A 134 5.31 -11.42 10.95
N ASN A 135 4.87 -10.37 10.25
CA ASN A 135 5.69 -9.23 9.88
C ASN A 135 4.96 -7.94 10.23
N ALA A 136 5.66 -6.97 10.80
CA ALA A 136 5.11 -5.64 11.07
C ALA A 136 6.16 -4.56 10.80
N THR A 137 5.72 -3.38 10.37
CA THR A 137 6.64 -2.25 10.13
C THR A 137 7.08 -1.60 11.44
N LEU A 138 8.37 -1.26 11.51
CA LEU A 138 8.93 -0.37 12.54
C LEU A 138 9.18 1.05 12.01
N HIS A 139 8.78 1.33 10.77
CA HIS A 139 8.89 2.61 10.05
C HIS A 139 10.34 3.05 9.77
N ASN A 140 11.13 3.37 10.80
CA ASN A 140 12.50 3.87 10.66
C ASN A 140 13.31 3.70 11.96
N GLU A 141 14.59 4.09 11.91
CA GLU A 141 15.54 4.04 13.03
C GLU A 141 15.05 4.83 14.25
N ASP A 142 14.50 6.04 14.08
CA ASP A 142 14.02 6.88 15.21
C ASP A 142 12.81 6.24 15.90
N GLU A 143 11.92 5.59 15.14
CA GLU A 143 10.76 4.90 15.70
C GLU A 143 11.14 3.65 16.50
N ILE A 144 12.21 2.95 16.12
CA ILE A 144 12.77 1.86 16.94
C ILE A 144 13.27 2.40 18.27
N GLU A 145 14.04 3.49 18.24
CA GLU A 145 14.59 4.12 19.44
C GLU A 145 13.47 4.67 20.34
N ARG A 146 12.50 5.39 19.76
CA ARG A 146 11.36 5.97 20.48
C ARG A 146 10.51 4.92 21.18
N LYS A 147 10.27 3.77 20.52
CA LYS A 147 9.50 2.65 21.08
C LYS A 147 10.33 1.77 22.00
N ASP A 148 11.66 1.95 22.02
CA ASP A 148 12.66 1.12 22.70
C ASP A 148 12.38 -0.39 22.52
N VAL A 149 12.03 -0.82 21.31
CA VAL A 149 11.77 -2.25 21.04
C VAL A 149 13.07 -3.01 20.88
N ARG A 150 13.12 -4.22 21.47
CA ARG A 150 14.31 -5.06 21.49
C ARG A 150 13.96 -6.47 21.06
N ILE A 151 14.90 -7.13 20.38
CA ILE A 151 14.73 -8.54 20.00
C ILE A 151 14.50 -9.37 21.27
N GLY A 152 13.45 -10.19 21.26
CA GLY A 152 12.94 -10.96 22.39
C GLY A 152 11.82 -10.28 23.19
N ASP A 153 11.55 -8.99 22.99
CA ASP A 153 10.46 -8.30 23.69
C ASP A 153 9.09 -8.90 23.35
N THR A 154 8.19 -8.87 24.32
CA THR A 154 6.75 -8.92 24.03
C THR A 154 6.33 -7.55 23.50
N VAL A 155 5.79 -7.49 22.29
CA VAL A 155 5.41 -6.25 21.59
C VAL A 155 3.92 -6.21 21.32
N ILE A 156 3.36 -5.00 21.32
CA ILE A 156 1.96 -4.74 20.95
C ILE A 156 1.91 -4.48 19.45
N VAL A 157 1.24 -5.37 18.73
CA VAL A 157 0.98 -5.28 17.29
C VAL A 157 -0.42 -4.72 17.09
N GLN A 158 -0.57 -3.79 16.15
CA GLN A 158 -1.86 -3.25 15.76
C GLN A 158 -2.08 -3.41 14.26
N ARG A 159 -3.31 -3.78 13.89
CA ARG A 159 -3.77 -3.82 12.50
C ARG A 159 -5.12 -3.10 12.38
N ALA A 160 -5.23 -2.23 11.38
CA ALA A 160 -6.45 -1.48 11.08
C ALA A 160 -7.02 -1.95 9.73
N GLY A 161 -8.08 -2.76 9.72
CA GLY A 161 -8.63 -3.34 8.48
C GLY A 161 -7.55 -4.04 7.64
N ASP A 162 -7.50 -3.75 6.34
CA ASP A 162 -6.51 -4.33 5.40
C ASP A 162 -5.18 -3.58 5.32
N VAL A 163 -4.86 -2.76 6.33
CA VAL A 163 -3.61 -1.98 6.38
C VAL A 163 -2.44 -2.79 6.96
N ILE A 164 -1.22 -2.47 6.53
CA ILE A 164 0.04 -3.08 6.98
C ILE A 164 0.12 -3.05 8.53
N PRO A 165 0.34 -4.21 9.20
CA PRO A 165 0.51 -4.27 10.64
C PRO A 165 1.68 -3.42 11.13
N GLN A 166 1.51 -2.76 12.28
CA GLN A 166 2.55 -1.94 12.89
C GLN A 166 2.77 -2.28 14.37
N ILE A 167 4.00 -2.09 14.84
CA ILE A 167 4.34 -2.20 16.26
C ILE A 167 4.06 -0.88 16.97
N LEU A 168 3.29 -0.92 18.05
CA LEU A 168 3.03 0.24 18.90
C LEU A 168 4.14 0.46 19.94
N GLY A 169 4.71 -0.62 20.47
CA GLY A 169 5.79 -0.59 21.45
C GLY A 169 5.97 -1.93 22.17
N ALA A 170 6.96 -1.98 23.07
CA ALA A 170 7.19 -3.13 23.93
C ALA A 170 6.32 -3.09 25.20
N VAL A 171 5.89 -4.26 25.66
CA VAL A 171 5.29 -4.47 26.97
C VAL A 171 6.44 -4.55 27.98
N GLN A 172 6.79 -3.40 28.57
CA GLN A 172 8.00 -3.24 29.39
C GLN A 172 8.07 -4.26 30.55
N ASP A 173 6.95 -4.54 31.19
CA ASP A 173 6.87 -5.48 32.33
C ASP A 173 7.22 -6.92 31.96
N LYS A 174 7.14 -7.28 30.67
CA LYS A 174 7.45 -8.61 30.14
C LYS A 174 8.81 -8.68 29.46
N ARG A 175 9.65 -7.65 29.60
CA ARG A 175 10.97 -7.60 28.97
C ARG A 175 11.90 -8.67 29.53
N PRO A 176 12.48 -9.55 28.68
CA PRO A 176 13.49 -10.50 29.12
C PRO A 176 14.72 -9.81 29.71
N LYS A 177 15.28 -10.39 30.78
CA LYS A 177 16.56 -9.93 31.34
C LYS A 177 17.66 -10.07 30.28
N GLY A 178 18.42 -8.99 30.06
CA GLY A 178 19.51 -8.97 29.09
C GLY A 178 19.13 -8.54 27.66
N ALA A 179 17.88 -8.14 27.41
CA ALA A 179 17.45 -7.61 26.11
C ALA A 179 18.29 -6.38 25.71
N LYS A 180 19.00 -6.49 24.58
CA LYS A 180 19.89 -5.44 24.06
C LYS A 180 19.13 -4.51 23.12
N ARG A 181 19.49 -3.22 23.14
CA ARG A 181 18.98 -2.26 22.15
C ARG A 181 19.37 -2.69 20.74
N PHE A 182 18.43 -2.57 19.81
CA PHE A 182 18.70 -2.84 18.41
C PHE A 182 19.68 -1.77 17.88
N LYS A 183 20.74 -2.22 17.21
CA LYS A 183 21.71 -1.33 16.55
C LYS A 183 21.34 -1.28 15.08
N PHE A 184 20.89 -0.12 14.63
CA PHE A 184 20.60 0.09 13.21
C PHE A 184 21.91 0.05 12.41
N PRO A 185 21.97 -0.63 11.25
CA PRO A 185 23.22 -0.82 10.56
C PRO A 185 23.70 0.46 9.85
N ASP A 186 24.98 0.77 10.01
CA ASP A 186 25.69 1.85 9.29
C ASP A 186 26.17 1.45 7.89
N VAL A 187 25.98 0.18 7.53
CA VAL A 187 26.28 -0.39 6.21
C VAL A 187 25.04 -1.10 5.67
N CYS A 188 24.89 -1.10 4.35
CA CYS A 188 23.82 -1.79 3.67
C CYS A 188 23.99 -3.30 3.88
N PRO A 189 22.98 -4.02 4.41
CA PRO A 189 23.05 -5.46 4.63
C PRO A 189 23.11 -6.26 3.32
N VAL A 190 22.77 -5.63 2.19
CA VAL A 190 22.72 -6.29 0.87
C VAL A 190 24.01 -6.11 0.07
N CYS A 191 24.58 -4.90 0.03
CA CYS A 191 25.73 -4.59 -0.84
C CYS A 191 26.97 -4.10 -0.08
N GLY A 192 26.92 -4.05 1.26
CA GLY A 192 28.04 -3.59 2.09
C GLY A 192 28.38 -2.10 1.99
N SER A 193 27.77 -1.34 1.07
CA SER A 193 28.00 0.10 0.94
C SER A 193 27.57 0.86 2.18
N HIS A 194 28.14 2.04 2.42
CA HIS A 194 27.72 2.89 3.55
C HIS A 194 26.22 3.20 3.51
N ALA A 195 25.62 3.24 4.71
CA ALA A 195 24.23 3.64 4.90
C ALA A 195 24.18 4.92 5.73
N VAL A 196 23.79 6.02 5.11
CA VAL A 196 23.90 7.37 5.69
C VAL A 196 22.54 8.04 5.84
N ARG A 197 22.43 8.92 6.84
CA ARG A 197 21.33 9.88 6.97
C ARG A 197 21.81 11.22 6.43
N GLU A 198 21.24 11.66 5.31
CA GLU A 198 21.52 12.98 4.76
C GLU A 198 21.13 14.06 5.77
N VAL A 199 21.95 15.10 5.87
CA VAL A 199 21.60 16.33 6.60
C VAL A 199 21.08 17.32 5.57
N ASP A 200 19.89 17.85 5.79
CA ASP A 200 19.38 18.95 4.99
C ASP A 200 20.23 20.20 5.29
N GLU A 201 20.98 20.67 4.30
CA GLU A 201 21.93 21.78 4.45
C GLU A 201 21.26 23.10 4.84
N LYS A 202 19.97 23.29 4.52
CA LYS A 202 19.24 24.53 4.79
C LYS A 202 18.66 24.57 6.19
N THR A 203 18.21 23.43 6.69
CA THR A 203 17.51 23.31 7.99
C THR A 203 18.38 22.69 9.07
N GLY A 204 19.51 22.10 8.72
CA GLY A 204 20.38 21.33 9.61
C GLY A 204 19.75 20.02 10.11
N LYS A 205 18.56 19.65 9.62
CA LYS A 205 17.82 18.47 10.09
C LYS A 205 18.33 17.23 9.37
N ARG A 206 18.66 16.19 10.15
CA ARG A 206 18.92 14.85 9.61
C ARG A 206 17.63 14.25 9.07
N ASP A 207 17.71 13.59 7.92
CA ASP A 207 16.57 12.86 7.39
C ASP A 207 16.24 11.67 8.31
N ALA A 208 14.94 11.42 8.50
CA ALA A 208 14.45 10.34 9.35
C ALA A 208 14.79 8.95 8.77
N VAL A 209 15.14 8.87 7.49
CA VAL A 209 15.41 7.61 6.79
C VAL A 209 16.89 7.50 6.46
N ARG A 210 17.54 6.46 6.97
CA ARG A 210 18.89 6.06 6.56
C ARG A 210 18.85 5.38 5.20
N ARG A 211 19.80 5.71 4.32
CA ARG A 211 19.85 5.17 2.95
C ARG A 211 21.19 4.58 2.58
N CYS A 212 21.14 3.45 1.89
CA CYS A 212 22.26 2.84 1.19
C CYS A 212 22.76 3.77 0.08
N THR A 213 24.05 4.12 0.12
CA THR A 213 24.72 4.94 -0.91
C THR A 213 25.14 4.12 -2.13
N GLY A 214 24.99 2.80 -2.08
CA GLY A 214 25.36 1.87 -3.15
C GLY A 214 24.55 2.02 -4.44
N GLY A 215 23.58 2.94 -4.52
CA GLY A 215 22.88 3.37 -5.75
C GLY A 215 22.77 2.33 -6.87
N LEU A 216 23.72 2.36 -7.81
CA LEU A 216 23.78 1.48 -8.99
C LEU A 216 24.44 0.12 -8.74
N ILE A 217 25.26 -0.04 -7.70
CA ILE A 217 25.90 -1.33 -7.37
C ILE A 217 25.03 -2.18 -6.44
N CYS A 218 24.06 -1.57 -5.74
CA CYS A 218 23.20 -2.30 -4.82
C CYS A 218 22.16 -3.15 -5.58
N PRO A 219 22.19 -4.50 -5.46
CA PRO A 219 21.27 -5.36 -6.19
C PRO A 219 19.83 -5.18 -5.71
N ALA A 220 19.59 -4.97 -4.41
CA ALA A 220 18.25 -4.66 -3.91
C ALA A 220 17.66 -3.40 -4.56
N GLN A 221 18.46 -2.33 -4.71
CA GLN A 221 17.99 -1.13 -5.38
C GLN A 221 17.71 -1.37 -6.87
N ARG A 222 18.49 -2.22 -7.56
CA ARG A 222 18.23 -2.58 -8.96
C ARG A 222 16.92 -3.35 -9.11
N VAL A 223 16.74 -4.40 -8.32
CA VAL A 223 15.52 -5.21 -8.28
C VAL A 223 14.29 -4.33 -8.02
N GLU A 224 14.34 -3.49 -6.98
CA GLU A 224 13.22 -2.61 -6.62
C GLU A 224 12.94 -1.54 -7.69
N ARG A 225 13.97 -1.09 -8.43
CA ARG A 225 13.78 -0.21 -9.60
C ARG A 225 13.07 -0.93 -10.74
N LEU A 226 13.43 -2.19 -11.01
CA LEU A 226 12.77 -3.02 -12.01
C LEU A 226 11.30 -3.27 -11.63
N LYS A 227 11.02 -3.64 -10.37
CA LYS A 227 9.64 -3.80 -9.86
C LYS A 227 8.81 -2.53 -10.04
N HIS A 228 9.37 -1.36 -9.69
CA HIS A 228 8.69 -0.08 -9.90
C HIS A 228 8.43 0.20 -11.38
N PHE A 229 9.43 -0.07 -12.23
CA PHE A 229 9.35 0.18 -13.67
C PHE A 229 8.19 -0.57 -14.32
N VAL A 230 7.98 -1.83 -13.95
CA VAL A 230 6.89 -2.68 -14.48
C VAL A 230 5.54 -2.48 -13.79
N SER A 231 5.49 -1.69 -12.72
CA SER A 231 4.26 -1.50 -11.94
C SER A 231 3.13 -0.82 -12.73
N ARG A 232 1.90 -1.00 -12.25
CA ARG A 232 0.68 -0.43 -12.84
C ARG A 232 0.71 1.09 -13.04
N ASN A 233 1.42 1.80 -12.17
CA ASN A 233 1.56 3.26 -12.23
C ASN A 233 2.73 3.73 -13.11
N ALA A 234 3.46 2.81 -13.71
CA ALA A 234 4.61 3.07 -14.59
C ALA A 234 4.34 2.52 -16.00
N PHE A 235 5.09 1.50 -16.45
CA PHE A 235 4.90 0.88 -17.76
C PHE A 235 3.80 -0.20 -17.79
N ASP A 236 3.23 -0.57 -16.64
CA ASP A 236 2.09 -1.50 -16.52
C ASP A 236 2.31 -2.82 -17.27
N ILE A 237 3.46 -3.46 -17.02
CA ILE A 237 3.85 -4.71 -17.69
C ILE A 237 3.31 -5.88 -16.86
N GLU A 238 2.09 -6.30 -17.18
CA GLU A 238 1.47 -7.49 -16.62
C GLU A 238 2.33 -8.73 -16.88
N GLY A 239 2.45 -9.59 -15.86
CA GLY A 239 3.23 -10.83 -15.96
C GLY A 239 4.68 -10.71 -15.47
N LEU A 240 5.20 -9.51 -15.18
CA LEU A 240 6.46 -9.29 -14.44
C LEU A 240 6.18 -8.92 -12.98
N GLY A 241 5.70 -9.88 -12.20
CA GLY A 241 5.56 -9.71 -10.75
C GLY A 241 6.90 -9.73 -10.01
N GLU A 242 6.87 -9.40 -8.72
CA GLU A 242 8.05 -9.35 -7.84
C GLU A 242 8.91 -10.62 -7.91
N LYS A 243 8.30 -11.81 -7.81
CA LYS A 243 9.00 -13.09 -7.86
C LYS A 243 9.75 -13.29 -9.19
N ARG A 244 9.11 -12.99 -10.31
CA ARG A 244 9.70 -13.14 -11.66
C ARG A 244 10.81 -12.14 -11.92
N ILE A 245 10.66 -10.90 -11.44
CA ILE A 245 11.72 -9.89 -11.51
C ILE A 245 12.94 -10.36 -10.71
N GLN A 246 12.71 -10.93 -9.51
CA GLN A 246 13.79 -11.47 -8.69
C GLN A 246 14.51 -12.62 -9.42
N GLU A 247 13.77 -13.63 -9.91
CA GLU A 247 14.32 -14.78 -10.63
C GLU A 247 15.14 -14.36 -11.87
N LEU A 248 14.56 -13.49 -12.72
CA LEU A 248 15.23 -13.01 -13.95
C LEU A 248 16.40 -12.08 -13.66
N TYR A 249 16.47 -11.50 -12.47
CA TYR A 249 17.62 -10.70 -12.04
C TYR A 249 18.73 -11.60 -11.50
N GLU A 250 18.39 -12.61 -10.71
CA GLU A 250 19.34 -13.55 -10.10
C GLU A 250 20.09 -14.39 -11.15
N ASP A 251 19.43 -14.74 -12.25
CA ASP A 251 20.04 -15.48 -13.37
C ASP A 251 20.72 -14.58 -14.42
N GLY A 252 20.71 -13.26 -14.23
CA GLY A 252 21.31 -12.28 -15.14
C GLY A 252 20.52 -12.02 -16.43
N THR A 253 19.30 -12.53 -16.57
CA THR A 253 18.46 -12.30 -17.76
C THR A 253 18.10 -10.82 -17.90
N ILE A 254 17.76 -10.15 -16.80
CA ILE A 254 17.49 -8.71 -16.72
C ILE A 254 18.25 -8.05 -15.56
N GLU A 255 19.00 -7.00 -15.84
CA GLU A 255 19.66 -6.17 -14.82
C GLU A 255 19.22 -4.71 -14.87
N SER A 256 18.58 -4.31 -15.97
CA SER A 256 18.19 -2.93 -16.24
C SER A 256 16.88 -2.85 -17.04
N PRO A 257 16.12 -1.75 -16.94
CA PRO A 257 14.84 -1.61 -17.63
C PRO A 257 14.89 -1.83 -19.15
N PRO A 258 15.91 -1.36 -19.91
CA PRO A 258 15.98 -1.61 -21.35
C PRO A 258 16.01 -3.09 -21.72
N GLN A 259 16.64 -3.92 -20.88
CA GLN A 259 16.76 -5.36 -21.16
C GLN A 259 15.41 -6.10 -21.08
N ILE A 260 14.42 -5.54 -20.39
CA ILE A 260 13.05 -6.08 -20.37
C ILE A 260 12.47 -6.09 -21.79
N PHE A 261 12.71 -5.05 -22.58
CA PHE A 261 12.17 -4.96 -23.95
C PHE A 261 12.86 -5.91 -24.93
N THR A 262 14.07 -6.37 -24.61
CA THR A 262 14.81 -7.36 -25.40
C THR A 262 14.52 -8.80 -24.97
N LEU A 263 13.66 -9.03 -23.97
CA LEU A 263 13.45 -10.35 -23.37
C LEU A 263 12.96 -11.40 -24.38
N ALA A 264 12.07 -11.01 -25.30
CA ALA A 264 11.57 -11.91 -26.34
C ALA A 264 12.65 -12.34 -27.34
N GLU A 265 13.60 -11.46 -27.65
CA GLU A 265 14.73 -11.77 -28.54
C GLU A 265 15.74 -12.68 -27.82
N LYS A 266 16.05 -12.36 -26.56
CA LYS A 266 16.89 -13.22 -25.71
C LYS A 266 16.29 -14.62 -25.55
N ASP A 267 14.98 -14.72 -25.34
CA ASP A 267 14.27 -15.99 -25.22
C ASP A 267 14.33 -16.82 -26.52
N LYS A 268 14.20 -16.18 -27.69
CA LYS A 268 14.35 -16.85 -28.99
C LYS A 268 15.75 -17.42 -29.18
N ALA A 269 16.78 -16.69 -28.76
CA ALA A 269 18.17 -17.10 -28.88
C ALA A 269 18.63 -18.10 -27.81
N ALA A 270 17.97 -18.15 -26.64
CA ALA A 270 18.32 -19.04 -25.55
C ALA A 270 17.96 -20.51 -25.86
N GLU A 271 18.78 -21.45 -25.37
CA GLU A 271 18.54 -22.90 -25.46
C GLU A 271 17.38 -23.35 -24.57
N GLY A 272 17.23 -22.75 -23.38
CA GLY A 272 16.09 -22.97 -22.48
C GLY A 272 15.08 -21.85 -22.59
N LYS A 273 13.86 -22.15 -23.05
CA LYS A 273 12.81 -21.15 -23.19
C LYS A 273 12.25 -20.76 -21.82
N LEU A 274 11.86 -19.50 -21.69
CA LEU A 274 11.18 -18.97 -20.53
C LEU A 274 9.92 -19.79 -20.23
N ALA A 275 9.22 -20.27 -21.26
CA ALA A 275 8.06 -21.15 -21.15
C ALA A 275 8.35 -22.51 -20.50
N GLU A 276 9.60 -22.97 -20.52
CA GLU A 276 10.04 -24.28 -20.02
C GLU A 276 10.59 -24.22 -18.59
N ARG A 277 10.76 -23.01 -18.03
CA ARG A 277 11.25 -22.80 -16.67
C ARG A 277 10.19 -23.14 -15.62
N GLU A 278 10.64 -23.56 -14.44
CA GLU A 278 9.75 -23.81 -13.31
C GLU A 278 8.95 -22.55 -12.94
N GLY A 279 7.63 -22.70 -12.75
CA GLY A 279 6.73 -21.57 -12.48
C GLY A 279 6.30 -20.76 -13.71
N TRP A 280 6.76 -21.14 -14.90
CA TRP A 280 6.33 -20.59 -16.18
C TRP A 280 5.46 -21.58 -16.96
N GLY A 281 4.78 -21.05 -17.97
CA GLY A 281 4.04 -21.86 -18.93
C GLY A 281 3.92 -21.10 -20.24
N ALA A 282 3.70 -21.83 -21.34
CA ALA A 282 3.68 -21.27 -22.69
C ALA A 282 2.77 -20.04 -22.82
N LEU A 283 1.53 -20.14 -22.31
CA LEU A 283 0.58 -19.03 -22.33
C LEU A 283 1.05 -17.83 -21.48
N SER A 284 1.71 -18.09 -20.34
CA SER A 284 2.23 -17.02 -19.48
C SER A 284 3.38 -16.28 -20.15
N ALA A 285 4.30 -17.00 -20.81
CA ALA A 285 5.41 -16.38 -21.54
C ALA A 285 4.89 -15.56 -22.72
N GLN A 286 3.95 -16.09 -23.50
CA GLN A 286 3.30 -15.36 -24.61
C GLN A 286 2.60 -14.08 -24.13
N LYS A 287 1.80 -14.17 -23.06
CA LYS A 287 1.14 -12.99 -22.47
C LYS A 287 2.13 -11.94 -22.00
N LEU A 288 3.25 -12.36 -21.41
CA LEU A 288 4.30 -11.46 -21.00
C LEU A 288 4.92 -10.72 -22.20
N PHE A 289 5.32 -11.43 -23.25
CA PHE A 289 5.89 -10.79 -24.44
C PHE A 289 4.92 -9.82 -25.09
N ALA A 290 3.63 -10.18 -25.19
CA ALA A 290 2.59 -9.26 -25.66
C ALA A 290 2.41 -8.04 -24.74
N ALA A 291 2.55 -8.18 -23.42
CA ALA A 291 2.52 -7.05 -22.48
C ALA A 291 3.72 -6.12 -22.68
N ILE A 292 4.92 -6.68 -22.87
CA ILE A 292 6.15 -5.92 -23.15
C ILE A 292 6.01 -5.13 -24.47
N GLU A 293 5.52 -5.77 -25.53
CA GLU A 293 5.30 -5.12 -26.83
C GLU A 293 4.27 -3.97 -26.73
N ARG A 294 3.15 -4.19 -26.03
CA ARG A 294 2.15 -3.14 -25.76
C ARG A 294 2.77 -1.97 -25.00
N ALA A 295 3.58 -2.25 -23.97
CA ALA A 295 4.26 -1.23 -23.19
C ALA A 295 5.26 -0.43 -24.05
N ALA A 296 6.02 -1.10 -24.91
CA ALA A 296 6.94 -0.46 -25.86
C ALA A 296 6.20 0.47 -26.84
N ALA A 297 5.09 0.01 -27.42
CA ALA A 297 4.26 0.81 -28.33
C ALA A 297 3.56 2.00 -27.63
N SER A 298 3.20 1.84 -26.36
CA SER A 298 2.66 2.94 -25.57
C SER A 298 3.71 4.01 -25.29
N SER A 299 5.00 3.66 -25.22
CA SER A 299 6.07 4.63 -24.94
C SER A 299 6.33 5.60 -26.11
N SER A 300 5.98 5.22 -27.35
CA SER A 300 6.05 6.10 -28.53
C SER A 300 4.82 7.00 -28.70
N THR A 301 3.74 6.76 -27.94
CA THR A 301 2.46 7.50 -28.02
C THR A 301 2.04 8.14 -26.69
N ALA A 302 2.71 7.84 -25.57
CA ALA A 302 2.36 8.33 -24.23
C ALA A 302 2.89 9.75 -23.94
N SER A 303 2.00 10.57 -23.38
CA SER A 303 2.31 11.83 -22.71
C SER A 303 3.56 11.71 -21.81
N SER A 304 4.46 12.69 -21.89
CA SER A 304 5.78 12.82 -21.24
C SER A 304 5.83 12.54 -19.73
N THR A 305 4.69 12.35 -19.08
CA THR A 305 4.53 12.19 -17.63
C THR A 305 4.82 10.76 -17.13
N ARG A 306 4.47 9.71 -17.89
CA ARG A 306 4.66 8.31 -17.44
C ARG A 306 6.13 7.87 -17.53
N SER A 307 6.80 8.21 -18.62
CA SER A 307 8.23 7.92 -18.82
C SER A 307 9.10 8.61 -17.76
N ALA A 308 8.78 9.86 -17.42
CA ALA A 308 9.47 10.60 -16.36
C ALA A 308 9.25 9.97 -14.97
N PHE A 309 8.04 9.50 -14.65
CA PHE A 309 7.73 8.84 -13.37
C PHE A 309 8.39 7.46 -13.22
N ALA A 310 8.59 6.75 -14.33
CA ALA A 310 9.30 5.46 -14.34
C ALA A 310 10.83 5.62 -14.16
N MET A 311 11.41 6.71 -14.67
CA MET A 311 12.85 6.98 -14.61
C MET A 311 13.32 7.71 -13.34
N TRP A 312 12.41 8.31 -12.56
CA TRP A 312 12.80 9.22 -11.48
C TRP A 312 13.28 8.53 -10.20
N ALA A 313 14.51 8.87 -9.78
CA ALA A 313 15.16 8.34 -8.57
C ALA A 313 14.77 9.08 -7.27
N ARG A 314 14.31 10.34 -7.33
CA ARG A 314 13.86 11.13 -6.16
C ARG A 314 13.03 12.32 -6.62
N SER A 315 11.93 12.61 -5.92
CA SER A 315 11.27 13.91 -6.06
C SER A 315 12.07 14.96 -5.29
N PRO A 316 12.62 16.01 -5.94
CA PRO A 316 13.13 17.16 -5.24
C PRO A 316 11.94 17.80 -4.51
N ARG A 317 11.98 17.76 -3.17
CA ARG A 317 11.10 18.60 -2.36
C ARG A 317 11.42 20.04 -2.76
N GLY A 318 10.49 20.71 -3.45
CA GLY A 318 10.64 22.11 -3.85
C GLY A 318 10.43 22.45 -5.33
N CYS A 319 10.04 21.50 -6.20
CA CYS A 319 9.71 21.88 -7.59
C CYS A 319 8.26 22.41 -7.67
N SER A 320 8.13 23.74 -7.79
CA SER A 320 6.88 24.45 -8.03
C SER A 320 6.15 23.86 -9.23
N ARG A 321 4.95 23.31 -9.01
CA ARG A 321 4.07 22.88 -10.11
C ARG A 321 3.43 24.14 -10.72
N VAL A 322 3.94 24.58 -11.87
CA VAL A 322 3.28 25.60 -12.69
C VAL A 322 2.06 24.93 -13.34
N ILE A 323 0.87 25.33 -12.90
CA ILE A 323 -0.40 24.99 -13.56
C ILE A 323 -0.60 26.04 -14.66
N THR A 324 -0.41 25.68 -15.92
CA THR A 324 -0.83 26.54 -17.04
C THR A 324 -2.32 26.36 -17.29
N ALA A 325 -3.07 27.46 -17.22
CA ALA A 325 -4.48 27.50 -17.55
C ALA A 325 -4.70 27.24 -19.04
N ARG A 326 -5.59 26.31 -19.39
CA ARG A 326 -6.07 26.13 -20.77
C ARG A 326 -7.12 27.21 -21.06
N ARG A 327 -6.80 28.08 -22.02
CA ARG A 327 -7.70 29.08 -22.60
C ARG A 327 -8.85 28.37 -23.32
N ARG A 328 -10.11 28.64 -22.96
CA ARG A 328 -11.26 28.33 -23.83
C ARG A 328 -11.17 29.22 -25.06
N LEU A 329 -11.13 28.62 -26.25
CA LEU A 329 -11.57 29.31 -27.45
C LEU A 329 -13.09 29.22 -27.50
N SER A 330 -13.68 30.35 -27.89
CA SER A 330 -15.11 30.65 -28.06
C SER A 330 -15.92 29.52 -28.68
#